data_AF-A0A1A8JNM7-F1
#
_entry.id   AF-A0A1A8JNM7-F1
#
_cell.length_a   1.000
_cell.length_b   1.000
_cell.length_c   1.000
_cell.angle_alpha   90.00
_cell.angle_beta   90.00
_cell.angle_gamma   90.00
#
_symmetry.space_group_name_H-M   'P 1'
#
loop_
_entity.id
_entity.type
_entity.pdbx_description
1 polymer ?
#
loop_
_entity_poly.entity_id
_entity_poly.type
_entity_poly.pdbx_seq_one_letter_code
_entity_poly.pdbx_strand_id
1 'polypeptide(L)'
;MASFKPTQIPDLPKLGEKITEDTLYWKNYKAPVQIKEFGAVSNIDFSPVSPHNFAVTAFTRIHIYGPFSQEPVKTFTRFKDTAYCGRFRSDGQLLVAGCEDSVVRLYDVGGKAALRMYKGHTKAVRVTDFTTDRYQILTASDDYTCRLWDIPNAVELTAYQEHTDYVRCGVTSKLNGDLFITGSYDHTLRVFDSRTEKSVMTMDHGQPVESLLLYPSEGLLVSAGGRYVKVWDLLKGGQPLVSLKNHHKTVTCLALNSSGQRLLSASLDRHVKVYNTTNYKVVHNFDYAAAILSLGLAPDDESIVVGMTNSILSIKHRKNLEEPKETSKARRRPSYRVFMKGKNFVPKQDDYFVSKPARQHLAKYDKQLKRFNVSKALDTALEAWLRRKKPEVTVAVIKELDRRGTLKNALAGRDEEQLSRLLCFVIGNFFDTRFTPVLATTAEIILDIYQCVIGQSAVIDRHLIHLQKLLEKEIYYQKDLMEILGMLDTMFAFSLLRKEVPCPGISGSNGLVQGEASTSRPQLQAT
;
A
#
# COMPACT_ATOMS: atom_id res chain seq x y z
N MET A 1 50.55 4.78 9.19
CA MET A 1 49.72 6.01 9.19
C MET A 1 48.28 5.60 9.43
N ALA A 2 47.65 6.05 10.52
CA ALA A 2 46.26 5.72 10.81
C ALA A 2 45.35 6.12 9.64
N SER A 3 44.54 5.19 9.14
CA SER A 3 43.58 5.47 8.07
C SER A 3 42.51 6.44 8.57
N PHE A 4 42.30 7.54 7.86
CA PHE A 4 41.24 8.50 8.18
C PHE A 4 39.88 7.81 8.05
N LYS A 5 39.13 7.73 9.16
CA LYS A 5 37.75 7.24 9.16
C LYS A 5 36.83 8.36 8.67
N PRO A 6 35.98 8.12 7.65
CA PRO A 6 35.02 9.12 7.19
C PRO A 6 34.03 9.47 8.30
N THR A 7 33.51 10.70 8.30
CA THR A 7 32.50 11.10 9.29
C THR A 7 31.27 10.20 9.18
N GLN A 8 30.85 9.62 10.31
CA GLN A 8 29.62 8.85 10.35
C GLN A 8 28.45 9.83 10.37
N ILE A 9 27.60 9.77 9.34
CA ILE A 9 26.34 10.51 9.32
C ILE A 9 25.36 9.67 10.14
N PRO A 10 24.90 10.14 11.32
CA PRO A 10 23.95 9.38 12.10
C PRO A 10 22.60 9.39 11.38
N ASP A 11 22.09 8.20 11.05
CA ASP A 11 20.72 8.01 10.57
C ASP A 11 19.76 8.22 11.73
N LEU A 12 19.43 9.49 12.00
CA LEU A 12 18.50 9.83 13.07
C LEU A 12 17.07 9.65 12.56
N PRO A 13 16.26 8.78 13.19
CA PRO A 13 14.90 8.50 12.73
C PRO A 13 14.10 9.80 12.72
N LYS A 14 13.52 10.16 11.58
CA LYS A 14 12.57 11.26 11.52
C LYS A 14 11.38 10.90 12.40
N LEU A 15 11.06 11.75 13.39
CA LEU A 15 9.84 11.63 14.17
C LEU A 15 8.64 11.84 13.22
N GLY A 16 7.79 10.82 13.09
CA GLY A 16 6.69 10.78 12.14
C GLY A 16 6.31 9.34 11.77
N GLU A 17 5.28 9.17 10.93
CA GLU A 17 4.90 7.86 10.40
C GLU A 17 6.12 7.21 9.75
N LYS A 18 6.55 6.07 10.29
CA LYS A 18 7.56 5.23 9.64
C LYS A 18 6.98 4.86 8.28
N ILE A 19 7.52 5.46 7.23
CA ILE A 19 7.21 5.09 5.85
C ILE A 19 7.63 3.62 5.73
N THR A 20 6.67 2.72 5.83
CA THR A 20 6.92 1.28 5.72
C THR A 20 7.41 0.97 4.30
N GLU A 21 8.20 -0.08 4.15
CA GLU A 21 8.66 -0.52 2.81
C GLU A 21 7.48 -0.74 1.87
N ASP A 22 6.35 -1.21 2.41
CA ASP A 22 5.10 -1.32 1.66
C ASP A 22 4.57 0.04 1.17
N THR A 23 4.59 1.08 2.01
CA THR A 23 4.17 2.41 1.54
C THR A 23 5.09 2.95 0.45
N LEU A 24 6.39 2.65 0.49
CA LEU A 24 7.30 2.96 -0.63
C LEU A 24 6.96 2.13 -1.87
N TYR A 25 6.66 0.85 -1.70
CA TYR A 25 6.24 -0.05 -2.78
C TYR A 25 5.04 0.53 -3.53
N TRP A 26 4.00 0.96 -2.82
CA TRP A 26 2.76 1.52 -3.41
C TRP A 26 2.92 2.98 -3.87
N LYS A 27 3.86 3.75 -3.31
CA LYS A 27 4.24 5.08 -3.83
C LYS A 27 5.05 5.01 -5.12
N ASN A 28 5.69 3.87 -5.42
CA ASN A 28 6.51 3.70 -6.62
C ASN A 28 5.69 3.53 -7.93
N TYR A 29 4.37 3.72 -7.89
CA TYR A 29 3.56 3.81 -9.10
C TYR A 29 3.74 5.16 -9.81
N LYS A 30 3.80 5.12 -11.15
CA LYS A 30 3.87 6.31 -12.01
C LYS A 30 2.57 7.11 -11.91
N ALA A 31 2.62 8.34 -12.41
CA ALA A 31 1.42 9.16 -12.58
C ALA A 31 0.37 8.37 -13.38
N PRO A 32 -0.91 8.43 -12.98
CA PRO A 32 -1.97 7.70 -13.66
C PRO A 32 -2.14 8.20 -15.09
N VAL A 33 -2.20 7.29 -16.05
CA VAL A 33 -2.67 7.55 -17.40
C VAL A 33 -4.19 7.50 -17.37
N GLN A 34 -4.85 8.55 -17.86
CA GLN A 34 -6.32 8.64 -17.90
C GLN A 34 -6.79 8.49 -19.34
N ILE A 35 -7.64 7.49 -19.57
CA ILE A 35 -8.27 7.23 -20.86
C ILE A 35 -9.77 7.49 -20.69
N LYS A 36 -10.36 8.22 -21.64
CA LYS A 36 -11.80 8.48 -21.63
C LYS A 36 -12.52 7.43 -22.46
N GLU A 37 -13.37 6.68 -21.81
CA GLU A 37 -14.25 5.68 -22.38
C GLU A 37 -15.60 6.26 -22.79
N PHE A 38 -16.38 5.49 -23.53
CA PHE A 38 -17.71 5.89 -23.99
C PHE A 38 -18.74 5.98 -22.85
N GLY A 39 -18.55 5.23 -21.77
CA GLY A 39 -19.47 5.18 -20.64
C GLY A 39 -18.81 4.72 -19.35
N ALA A 40 -19.59 4.57 -18.29
CA ALA A 40 -19.12 4.05 -17.01
C ALA A 40 -18.53 2.65 -17.18
N VAL A 41 -17.36 2.43 -16.57
CA VAL A 41 -16.63 1.17 -16.65
C VAL A 41 -17.20 0.19 -15.63
N SER A 42 -17.96 -0.80 -16.10
CA SER A 42 -18.69 -1.73 -15.25
C SER A 42 -17.80 -2.84 -14.70
N ASN A 43 -16.86 -3.35 -15.49
CA ASN A 43 -15.97 -4.44 -15.10
C ASN A 43 -14.63 -4.33 -15.83
N ILE A 44 -13.56 -4.72 -15.13
CA ILE A 44 -12.20 -4.82 -15.65
C ILE A 44 -11.67 -6.20 -15.29
N ASP A 45 -11.20 -6.94 -16.29
CA ASP A 45 -10.61 -8.26 -16.09
C ASP A 45 -9.28 -8.38 -16.83
N PHE A 46 -8.30 -9.02 -16.19
CA PHE A 46 -6.97 -9.22 -16.77
C PHE A 46 -6.84 -10.61 -17.37
N SER A 47 -6.22 -10.69 -18.53
CA SER A 47 -5.82 -11.97 -19.09
C SER A 47 -4.73 -12.60 -18.20
N PRO A 48 -4.87 -13.87 -17.81
CA PRO A 48 -3.88 -14.56 -16.99
C PRO A 48 -2.61 -14.92 -17.78
N VAL A 49 -2.62 -14.78 -19.11
CA VAL A 49 -1.48 -15.09 -19.98
C VAL A 49 -0.74 -13.80 -20.36
N SER A 50 0.59 -13.83 -20.35
CA SER A 50 1.43 -12.71 -20.84
C SER A 50 1.12 -12.47 -22.33
N PRO A 51 0.92 -11.22 -22.80
CA PRO A 51 1.29 -9.91 -22.24
C PRO A 51 0.26 -9.27 -21.27
N HIS A 52 -0.62 -10.04 -20.63
CA HIS A 52 -1.59 -9.54 -19.65
C HIS A 52 -2.48 -8.40 -20.19
N ASN A 53 -2.99 -8.60 -21.41
CA ASN A 53 -4.03 -7.73 -21.96
C ASN A 53 -5.24 -7.71 -21.01
N PHE A 54 -5.87 -6.57 -20.86
CA PHE A 54 -7.03 -6.43 -19.98
C PHE A 54 -8.26 -6.00 -20.76
N ALA A 55 -9.41 -6.56 -20.39
CA ALA A 55 -10.70 -6.29 -20.95
C ALA A 55 -11.41 -5.27 -20.07
N VAL A 56 -11.81 -4.17 -20.66
CA VAL A 56 -12.55 -3.08 -20.03
C VAL A 56 -13.95 -3.10 -20.63
N THR A 57 -14.94 -3.37 -19.80
CA THR A 57 -16.35 -3.33 -20.21
C THR A 57 -16.90 -1.94 -19.90
N ALA A 58 -17.31 -1.21 -20.94
CA ALA A 58 -17.81 0.15 -20.84
C ALA A 58 -19.12 0.27 -21.63
N PHE A 59 -20.24 0.33 -20.91
CA PHE A 59 -21.59 0.47 -21.48
C PHE A 59 -21.86 -0.58 -22.58
N THR A 60 -22.06 -0.20 -23.85
CA THR A 60 -22.36 -1.13 -24.95
C THR A 60 -21.13 -1.73 -25.63
N ARG A 61 -19.93 -1.54 -25.09
CA ARG A 61 -18.67 -1.97 -25.71
C ARG A 61 -17.75 -2.68 -24.73
N ILE A 62 -16.98 -3.62 -25.26
CA ILE A 62 -15.85 -4.23 -24.55
C ILE A 62 -14.58 -3.88 -25.31
N HIS A 63 -13.67 -3.19 -24.64
CA HIS A 63 -12.36 -2.81 -25.14
C HIS A 63 -11.29 -3.73 -24.57
N ILE A 64 -10.43 -4.27 -25.43
CA ILE A 64 -9.22 -4.98 -25.01
C ILE A 64 -8.06 -4.02 -25.16
N TYR A 65 -7.38 -3.75 -24.05
CA TYR A 65 -6.18 -2.94 -24.00
C TYR A 65 -4.95 -3.82 -23.85
N GLY A 66 -3.86 -3.38 -24.46
CA GLY A 66 -2.53 -3.91 -24.14
C GLY A 66 -2.04 -3.32 -22.82
N PRO A 67 -1.06 -3.95 -22.15
CA PRO A 67 -0.57 -3.50 -20.84
C PRO A 67 -0.08 -2.05 -20.87
N PHE A 68 0.62 -1.62 -21.92
CA PHE A 68 1.16 -0.26 -22.03
C PHE A 68 0.47 0.59 -23.13
N SER A 69 -0.46 -0.02 -23.88
CA SER A 69 -1.13 0.67 -24.99
C SER A 69 -2.24 1.56 -24.45
N GLN A 70 -2.26 2.82 -24.86
CA GLN A 70 -3.35 3.76 -24.56
C GLN A 70 -4.53 3.60 -25.51
N GLU A 71 -4.29 2.97 -26.66
CA GLU A 71 -5.33 2.67 -27.64
C GLU A 71 -5.84 1.24 -27.45
N PRO A 72 -7.16 1.01 -27.60
CA PRO A 72 -7.73 -0.32 -27.52
C PRO A 72 -7.24 -1.14 -28.70
N VAL A 73 -6.57 -2.26 -28.42
CA VAL A 73 -6.14 -3.24 -29.42
C VAL A 73 -7.35 -3.80 -30.17
N LYS A 74 -8.45 -4.01 -29.43
CA LYS A 74 -9.68 -4.55 -30.01
C LYS A 74 -10.91 -3.98 -29.32
N THR A 75 -11.99 -3.93 -30.07
CA THR A 75 -13.29 -3.48 -29.58
C THR A 75 -14.40 -4.42 -30.06
N PHE A 76 -15.25 -4.84 -29.14
CA PHE A 76 -16.50 -5.55 -29.43
C PHE A 76 -17.68 -4.59 -29.28
N THR A 77 -18.42 -4.34 -30.37
CA THR A 77 -19.55 -3.40 -30.44
C THR A 77 -20.89 -4.06 -30.71
N ARG A 78 -20.92 -5.39 -30.92
CA ARG A 78 -22.10 -6.13 -31.39
C ARG A 78 -23.07 -6.49 -30.25
N PHE A 79 -23.22 -5.59 -29.28
CA PHE A 79 -24.20 -5.68 -28.20
C PHE A 79 -25.39 -4.78 -28.53
N LYS A 80 -26.62 -5.27 -28.31
CA LYS A 80 -27.82 -4.46 -28.57
C LYS A 80 -28.05 -3.48 -27.41
N ASP A 81 -27.73 -3.92 -26.20
CA ASP A 81 -27.79 -3.12 -24.98
C ASP A 81 -26.44 -3.16 -24.21
N THR A 82 -26.44 -2.72 -22.96
CA THR A 82 -25.26 -2.63 -22.10
C THR A 82 -24.64 -4.00 -21.79
N ALA A 83 -23.31 -4.07 -21.82
CA ALA A 83 -22.52 -5.17 -21.31
C ALA A 83 -22.09 -4.83 -19.87
N TYR A 84 -22.20 -5.81 -18.97
CA TYR A 84 -21.84 -5.61 -17.56
C TYR A 84 -20.48 -6.19 -17.20
N CYS A 85 -20.15 -7.34 -17.77
CA CYS A 85 -18.91 -8.03 -17.50
C CYS A 85 -18.28 -8.55 -18.79
N GLY A 86 -16.96 -8.63 -18.77
CA GLY A 86 -16.14 -9.23 -19.80
C GLY A 86 -15.01 -9.96 -19.11
N ARG A 87 -15.07 -11.30 -19.03
CA ARG A 87 -14.05 -12.13 -18.37
C ARG A 87 -13.25 -12.92 -19.38
N PHE A 88 -11.94 -13.03 -19.15
CA PHE A 88 -11.09 -13.94 -19.89
C PHE A 88 -11.17 -15.36 -19.35
N ARG A 89 -11.06 -16.33 -20.25
CA ARG A 89 -10.76 -17.71 -19.85
C ARG A 89 -9.31 -17.80 -19.37
N SER A 90 -9.00 -18.83 -18.59
CA SER A 90 -7.64 -19.16 -18.12
C SER A 90 -6.58 -19.26 -19.22
N ASP A 91 -6.98 -19.49 -20.48
CA ASP A 91 -6.09 -19.50 -21.66
C ASP A 91 -5.86 -18.13 -22.31
N GLY A 92 -6.61 -17.11 -21.93
CA GLY A 92 -6.58 -15.80 -22.56
C GLY A 92 -7.13 -15.74 -24.00
N GLN A 93 -7.61 -16.84 -24.56
CA GLN A 93 -8.12 -16.93 -25.94
C GLN A 93 -9.62 -16.63 -26.07
N LEU A 94 -10.41 -16.96 -25.05
CA LEU A 94 -11.85 -16.74 -25.05
C LEU A 94 -12.23 -15.64 -24.07
N LEU A 95 -13.27 -14.89 -24.42
CA LEU A 95 -13.87 -13.85 -23.61
C LEU A 95 -15.38 -14.07 -23.52
N VAL A 96 -15.93 -14.10 -22.32
CA VAL A 96 -17.38 -14.17 -22.10
C VAL A 96 -17.89 -12.81 -21.66
N ALA A 97 -19.03 -12.42 -22.22
CA ALA A 97 -19.70 -11.17 -21.92
C ALA A 97 -21.14 -11.39 -21.46
N GLY A 98 -21.48 -10.85 -20.29
CA GLY A 98 -22.85 -10.72 -19.79
C GLY A 98 -23.48 -9.40 -20.22
N CYS A 99 -24.74 -9.43 -20.65
CA CYS A 99 -25.43 -8.30 -21.25
C CYS A 99 -26.82 -8.08 -20.60
N GLU A 100 -27.31 -6.84 -20.66
CA GLU A 100 -28.68 -6.47 -20.26
C GLU A 100 -29.74 -7.19 -21.11
N ASP A 101 -29.42 -7.53 -22.37
CA ASP A 101 -30.28 -8.31 -23.29
C ASP A 101 -30.64 -9.73 -22.82
N SER A 102 -30.28 -10.12 -21.59
CA SER A 102 -30.36 -11.47 -21.02
C SER A 102 -29.57 -12.57 -21.74
N VAL A 103 -28.82 -12.20 -22.78
CA VAL A 103 -27.99 -13.13 -23.56
C VAL A 103 -26.53 -13.03 -23.15
N VAL A 104 -25.94 -14.19 -22.86
CA VAL A 104 -24.49 -14.32 -22.64
C VAL A 104 -23.82 -14.64 -23.97
N ARG A 105 -22.75 -13.91 -24.29
CA ARG A 105 -22.04 -14.04 -25.57
C ARG A 105 -20.60 -14.49 -25.33
N LEU A 106 -20.18 -15.53 -26.04
CA LEU A 106 -18.81 -16.02 -26.06
C LEU A 106 -18.09 -15.47 -27.29
N TYR A 107 -16.94 -14.86 -27.08
CA TYR A 107 -16.09 -14.31 -28.13
C TYR A 107 -14.74 -15.02 -28.13
N ASP A 108 -14.17 -15.14 -29.33
CA ASP A 108 -12.74 -15.37 -29.49
C ASP A 108 -12.01 -14.02 -29.45
N VAL A 109 -10.90 -13.95 -28.73
CA VAL A 109 -10.05 -12.77 -28.65
C VAL A 109 -9.42 -12.47 -30.01
N GLY A 110 -9.25 -13.47 -30.90
CA GLY A 110 -8.85 -13.31 -32.30
C GLY A 110 -9.98 -12.88 -33.24
N GLY A 111 -11.18 -13.43 -33.09
CA GLY A 111 -12.37 -13.16 -33.92
C GLY A 111 -13.19 -11.90 -33.56
N LYS A 112 -13.91 -11.31 -34.53
CA LYS A 112 -14.82 -10.14 -34.29
C LYS A 112 -16.26 -10.54 -33.99
N ALA A 113 -16.66 -11.77 -34.35
CA ALA A 113 -18.01 -12.27 -34.16
C ALA A 113 -18.12 -13.08 -32.86
N ALA A 114 -19.33 -13.14 -32.30
CA ALA A 114 -19.63 -14.06 -31.20
C ALA A 114 -19.55 -15.50 -31.75
N LEU A 115 -18.80 -16.36 -31.07
CA LEU A 115 -18.72 -17.79 -31.35
C LEU A 115 -20.05 -18.46 -31.01
N ARG A 116 -20.59 -18.15 -29.82
CA ARG A 116 -21.81 -18.75 -29.28
C ARG A 116 -22.61 -17.72 -28.49
N MET A 117 -23.91 -17.96 -28.40
CA MET A 117 -24.85 -17.15 -27.64
C MET A 117 -25.69 -18.09 -26.75
N TYR A 118 -25.69 -17.85 -25.45
CA TYR A 118 -26.46 -18.62 -24.49
C TYR A 118 -27.74 -17.84 -24.14
N LYS A 119 -28.88 -18.45 -24.41
CA LYS A 119 -30.21 -17.90 -24.16
C LYS A 119 -30.89 -18.76 -23.11
N GLY A 120 -31.35 -18.15 -22.03
CA GLY A 120 -32.12 -18.84 -20.98
C GLY A 120 -32.45 -17.93 -19.81
N HIS A 121 -31.58 -16.96 -19.51
CA HIS A 121 -31.90 -15.90 -18.57
C HIS A 121 -33.03 -15.00 -19.08
N THR A 122 -33.83 -14.52 -18.12
CA THR A 122 -34.98 -13.65 -18.41
C THR A 122 -34.67 -12.17 -18.20
N LYS A 123 -33.66 -11.86 -17.38
CA LYS A 123 -33.19 -10.50 -17.08
C LYS A 123 -31.68 -10.35 -17.35
N ALA A 124 -31.17 -9.16 -17.08
CA ALA A 124 -29.77 -8.79 -17.25
C ALA A 124 -28.79 -9.73 -16.56
N VAL A 125 -27.78 -10.18 -17.31
CA VAL A 125 -26.69 -11.00 -16.77
C VAL A 125 -25.57 -10.09 -16.28
N ARG A 126 -25.33 -10.09 -14.97
CA ARG A 126 -24.37 -9.18 -14.31
C ARG A 126 -23.01 -9.82 -14.15
N VAL A 127 -22.97 -11.11 -13.90
CA VAL A 127 -21.74 -11.86 -13.67
C VAL A 127 -21.65 -12.99 -14.67
N THR A 128 -20.47 -13.13 -15.22
CA THR A 128 -20.06 -14.30 -15.99
C THR A 128 -18.67 -14.67 -15.53
N ASP A 129 -18.39 -15.95 -15.34
CA ASP A 129 -17.05 -16.45 -15.01
C ASP A 129 -16.83 -17.82 -15.66
N PHE A 130 -15.56 -18.19 -15.84
CA PHE A 130 -15.20 -19.49 -16.39
C PHE A 130 -14.81 -20.45 -15.27
N THR A 131 -15.31 -21.69 -15.33
CA THR A 131 -14.81 -22.73 -14.42
C THR A 131 -13.38 -23.13 -14.80
N THR A 132 -12.64 -23.71 -13.85
CA THR A 132 -11.26 -24.16 -14.07
C THR A 132 -11.15 -25.23 -15.12
N ASP A 133 -12.20 -26.04 -15.26
CA ASP A 133 -12.28 -27.14 -16.22
C ASP A 133 -12.39 -26.62 -17.66
N ARG A 134 -12.57 -25.30 -17.84
CA ARG A 134 -12.56 -24.57 -19.13
C ARG A 134 -13.69 -24.90 -20.09
N TYR A 135 -14.50 -25.90 -19.76
CA TYR A 135 -15.65 -26.34 -20.54
C TYR A 135 -16.96 -25.68 -20.10
N GLN A 136 -17.01 -25.10 -18.90
CA GLN A 136 -18.24 -24.53 -18.37
C GLN A 136 -18.12 -23.03 -18.10
N ILE A 137 -19.27 -22.35 -18.18
CA ILE A 137 -19.43 -20.93 -17.85
C ILE A 137 -20.46 -20.82 -16.73
N LEU A 138 -20.10 -20.11 -15.67
CA LEU A 138 -21.04 -19.69 -14.65
C LEU A 138 -21.62 -18.33 -15.03
N THR A 139 -22.94 -18.18 -14.92
CA THR A 139 -23.63 -16.91 -15.15
C THR A 139 -24.56 -16.60 -13.99
N ALA A 140 -24.60 -15.34 -13.56
CA ALA A 140 -25.52 -14.88 -12.54
C ALA A 140 -26.25 -13.61 -13.01
N SER A 141 -27.54 -13.56 -12.71
CA SER A 141 -28.48 -12.64 -13.33
C SER A 141 -29.39 -11.95 -12.31
N ASP A 142 -29.98 -10.84 -12.74
CA ASP A 142 -31.01 -10.10 -12.01
C ASP A 142 -32.36 -10.87 -11.96
N ASP A 143 -32.45 -12.04 -12.58
CA ASP A 143 -33.59 -12.98 -12.46
C ASP A 143 -33.50 -13.91 -11.24
N TYR A 144 -32.55 -13.66 -10.35
CA TYR A 144 -32.29 -14.43 -9.12
C TYR A 144 -31.72 -15.83 -9.37
N THR A 145 -31.45 -16.18 -10.64
CA THR A 145 -30.88 -17.47 -11.01
C THR A 145 -29.37 -17.37 -11.26
N CYS A 146 -28.67 -18.41 -10.84
CA CYS A 146 -27.31 -18.70 -11.27
C CYS A 146 -27.35 -19.94 -12.16
N ARG A 147 -26.75 -19.89 -13.35
CA ARG A 147 -26.79 -20.99 -14.30
C ARG A 147 -25.39 -21.42 -14.69
N LEU A 148 -25.24 -22.72 -14.90
CA LEU A 148 -24.02 -23.33 -15.41
C LEU A 148 -24.26 -23.77 -16.85
N TRP A 149 -23.39 -23.34 -17.76
CA TRP A 149 -23.51 -23.60 -19.19
C TRP A 149 -22.35 -24.45 -19.69
N ASP A 150 -22.64 -25.37 -20.60
CA ASP A 150 -21.62 -26.13 -21.32
C ASP A 150 -21.20 -25.39 -22.60
N ILE A 151 -19.89 -25.16 -22.78
CA ILE A 151 -19.34 -24.37 -23.89
C ILE A 151 -19.49 -25.06 -25.24
N PRO A 152 -19.14 -26.35 -25.42
CA PRO A 152 -19.22 -27.02 -26.72
C PRO A 152 -20.66 -27.13 -27.24
N ASN A 153 -21.59 -27.50 -26.37
CA ASN A 153 -22.98 -27.77 -26.75
C ASN A 153 -23.88 -26.54 -26.69
N ALA A 154 -23.46 -25.47 -25.99
CA ALA A 154 -24.28 -24.29 -25.72
C ALA A 154 -25.57 -24.60 -24.94
N VAL A 155 -25.54 -25.64 -24.11
CA VAL A 155 -26.69 -26.13 -23.33
C VAL A 155 -26.52 -25.73 -21.87
N GLU A 156 -27.65 -25.45 -21.21
CA GLU A 156 -27.74 -25.23 -19.77
C GLU A 156 -27.62 -26.58 -19.05
N LEU A 157 -26.66 -26.70 -18.13
CA LEU A 157 -26.45 -27.91 -17.33
C LEU A 157 -27.32 -27.89 -16.08
N THR A 158 -27.17 -26.84 -15.27
CA THR A 158 -27.86 -26.69 -13.99
C THR A 158 -28.29 -25.24 -13.76
N ALA A 159 -29.43 -25.09 -13.09
CA ALA A 159 -30.01 -23.79 -12.73
C ALA A 159 -30.24 -23.75 -11.21
N TYR A 160 -29.64 -22.77 -10.56
CA TYR A 160 -29.76 -22.53 -9.12
C TYR A 160 -30.67 -21.33 -8.89
N GLN A 161 -31.85 -21.58 -8.31
CA GLN A 161 -32.85 -20.56 -8.00
C GLN A 161 -33.13 -20.54 -6.50
N GLU A 162 -32.10 -20.20 -5.72
CA GLU A 162 -32.27 -20.11 -4.26
C GLU A 162 -32.17 -18.70 -3.70
N HIS A 163 -31.55 -17.76 -4.44
CA HIS A 163 -31.49 -16.36 -4.06
C HIS A 163 -32.85 -15.69 -4.16
N THR A 164 -33.12 -14.74 -3.26
CA THR A 164 -34.41 -14.03 -3.22
C THR A 164 -34.36 -12.66 -3.89
N ASP A 165 -33.16 -12.11 -4.11
CA ASP A 165 -32.93 -10.82 -4.77
C ASP A 165 -31.75 -10.88 -5.76
N TYR A 166 -31.44 -9.76 -6.43
CA TYR A 166 -30.51 -9.67 -7.56
C TYR A 166 -29.12 -10.23 -7.24
N VAL A 167 -28.63 -11.15 -8.08
CA VAL A 167 -27.28 -11.70 -7.95
C VAL A 167 -26.30 -10.84 -8.73
N ARG A 168 -25.50 -10.05 -8.01
CA ARG A 168 -24.61 -9.03 -8.61
C ARG A 168 -23.14 -9.44 -8.65
N CYS A 169 -22.74 -10.37 -7.80
CA CYS A 169 -21.36 -10.83 -7.74
C CYS A 169 -21.29 -12.36 -7.67
N GLY A 170 -20.22 -12.90 -8.23
CA GLY A 170 -19.94 -14.32 -8.23
C GLY A 170 -18.49 -14.56 -8.64
N VAL A 171 -17.94 -15.65 -8.12
CA VAL A 171 -16.55 -16.06 -8.36
C VAL A 171 -16.50 -17.58 -8.39
N THR A 172 -15.81 -18.14 -9.38
CA THR A 172 -15.49 -19.57 -9.43
C THR A 172 -14.19 -19.84 -8.68
N SER A 173 -14.09 -21.01 -8.05
CA SER A 173 -12.81 -21.50 -7.54
C SER A 173 -11.81 -21.69 -8.69
N LYS A 174 -10.52 -21.53 -8.40
CA LYS A 174 -9.41 -21.72 -9.34
C LYS A 174 -8.73 -23.08 -9.19
N LEU A 175 -8.96 -23.79 -8.09
CA LEU A 175 -8.43 -25.12 -7.80
C LEU A 175 -9.47 -26.21 -8.03
N ASN A 176 -10.75 -25.92 -7.81
CA ASN A 176 -11.86 -26.86 -7.95
C ASN A 176 -12.89 -26.32 -8.94
N GLY A 177 -13.09 -27.04 -10.06
CA GLY A 177 -13.99 -26.62 -11.14
C GLY A 177 -15.47 -26.64 -10.78
N ASP A 178 -15.82 -27.41 -9.76
CA ASP A 178 -17.21 -27.60 -9.34
C ASP A 178 -17.67 -26.57 -8.32
N LEU A 179 -16.75 -25.87 -7.65
CA LEU A 179 -17.07 -24.97 -6.56
C LEU A 179 -17.19 -23.52 -7.06
N PHE A 180 -18.31 -22.88 -6.76
CA PHE A 180 -18.48 -21.46 -7.03
C PHE A 180 -19.28 -20.76 -5.93
N ILE A 181 -19.08 -19.45 -5.83
CA ILE A 181 -19.66 -18.64 -4.78
C ILE A 181 -20.35 -17.46 -5.43
N THR A 182 -21.53 -17.15 -4.94
CA THR A 182 -22.35 -16.05 -5.44
C THR A 182 -22.79 -15.17 -4.28
N GLY A 183 -22.99 -13.89 -4.58
CA GLY A 183 -23.42 -12.90 -3.62
C GLY A 183 -24.55 -12.08 -4.21
N SER A 184 -25.60 -11.93 -3.41
CA SER A 184 -26.83 -11.27 -3.80
C SER A 184 -27.09 -10.02 -2.95
N TYR A 185 -27.98 -9.20 -3.46
CA TYR A 185 -28.55 -8.07 -2.72
C TYR A 185 -29.50 -8.52 -1.60
N ASP A 186 -29.83 -9.81 -1.52
CA ASP A 186 -30.51 -10.46 -0.38
C ASP A 186 -29.66 -10.51 0.91
N HIS A 187 -28.46 -9.92 0.86
CA HIS A 187 -27.46 -9.85 1.93
C HIS A 187 -26.74 -11.18 2.20
N THR A 188 -27.05 -12.23 1.45
CA THR A 188 -26.46 -13.56 1.60
C THR A 188 -25.38 -13.83 0.56
N LEU A 189 -24.41 -14.61 0.99
CA LEU A 189 -23.42 -15.28 0.16
C LEU A 189 -23.75 -16.76 0.16
N ARG A 190 -23.75 -17.38 -1.01
CA ARG A 190 -24.02 -18.81 -1.14
C ARG A 190 -22.89 -19.49 -1.87
N VAL A 191 -22.48 -20.63 -1.31
CA VAL A 191 -21.47 -21.51 -1.86
C VAL A 191 -22.18 -22.70 -2.47
N PHE A 192 -21.89 -22.97 -3.73
CA PHE A 192 -22.50 -24.02 -4.53
C PHE A 192 -21.44 -25.00 -5.00
N ASP A 193 -21.82 -26.28 -5.04
CA ASP A 193 -21.07 -27.35 -5.69
C ASP A 193 -21.89 -27.82 -6.89
N SER A 194 -21.29 -27.83 -8.09
CA SER A 194 -21.94 -28.19 -9.37
C SER A 194 -22.59 -29.57 -9.34
N ARG A 195 -22.05 -30.47 -8.51
CA ARG A 195 -22.53 -31.87 -8.36
C ARG A 195 -23.82 -31.97 -7.55
N THR A 196 -24.17 -30.91 -6.83
CA THR A 196 -25.38 -30.83 -6.01
C THR A 196 -26.32 -29.77 -6.57
N GLU A 197 -27.63 -30.01 -6.46
CA GLU A 197 -28.64 -29.05 -6.93
C GLU A 197 -28.91 -27.92 -5.92
N LYS A 198 -28.47 -28.08 -4.67
CA LYS A 198 -28.70 -27.12 -3.57
C LYS A 198 -27.41 -26.43 -3.14
N SER A 199 -27.52 -25.26 -2.50
CA SER A 199 -26.36 -24.63 -1.87
C SER A 199 -25.78 -25.48 -0.74
N VAL A 200 -24.45 -25.54 -0.69
CA VAL A 200 -23.70 -26.25 0.35
C VAL A 200 -23.65 -25.40 1.63
N MET A 201 -23.44 -24.09 1.47
CA MET A 201 -23.35 -23.15 2.59
C MET A 201 -24.02 -21.82 2.25
N THR A 202 -24.66 -21.22 3.25
CA THR A 202 -25.21 -19.86 3.18
C THR A 202 -24.61 -19.03 4.31
N MET A 203 -24.13 -17.83 4.00
CA MET A 203 -23.47 -16.92 4.93
C MET A 203 -24.12 -15.52 4.84
N ASP A 204 -24.45 -14.91 5.97
CA ASP A 204 -25.12 -13.62 6.00
C ASP A 204 -24.15 -12.44 6.22
N HIS A 205 -24.06 -11.55 5.23
CA HIS A 205 -23.25 -10.34 5.30
C HIS A 205 -23.97 -9.19 6.03
N GLY A 206 -25.31 -9.17 6.04
CA GLY A 206 -26.13 -8.12 6.64
C GLY A 206 -26.16 -6.79 5.88
N GLN A 207 -25.62 -6.75 4.66
CA GLN A 207 -25.68 -5.63 3.71
C GLN A 207 -25.70 -6.19 2.27
N PRO A 208 -26.19 -5.44 1.27
CA PRO A 208 -26.12 -5.84 -0.13
C PRO A 208 -24.66 -6.08 -0.55
N VAL A 209 -24.39 -7.24 -1.15
CA VAL A 209 -23.04 -7.64 -1.54
C VAL A 209 -22.76 -7.17 -2.97
N GLU A 210 -21.69 -6.40 -3.14
CA GLU A 210 -21.28 -5.82 -4.42
C GLU A 210 -20.16 -6.61 -5.10
N SER A 211 -19.22 -7.16 -4.32
CA SER A 211 -18.13 -7.96 -4.87
C SER A 211 -17.66 -9.07 -3.94
N LEU A 212 -17.14 -10.13 -4.58
CA LEU A 212 -16.58 -11.31 -3.95
C LEU A 212 -15.20 -11.59 -4.52
N LEU A 213 -14.32 -12.12 -3.67
CA LEU A 213 -12.99 -12.51 -4.06
C LEU A 213 -12.52 -13.69 -3.21
N LEU A 214 -12.04 -14.75 -3.87
CA LEU A 214 -11.39 -15.89 -3.24
C LEU A 214 -9.88 -15.65 -3.12
N TYR A 215 -9.30 -16.08 -1.99
CA TYR A 215 -7.85 -16.16 -1.86
C TYR A 215 -7.28 -17.29 -2.72
N PRO A 216 -6.01 -17.20 -3.17
CA PRO A 216 -5.36 -18.28 -3.94
C PRO A 216 -5.29 -19.63 -3.21
N SER A 217 -5.34 -19.63 -1.88
CA SER A 217 -5.39 -20.84 -1.04
C SER A 217 -6.80 -21.41 -0.86
N GLU A 218 -7.83 -20.71 -1.33
CA GLU A 218 -9.26 -21.05 -1.30
C GLU A 218 -9.89 -21.33 0.06
N GLY A 219 -9.13 -21.33 1.15
CA GLY A 219 -9.69 -21.42 2.51
C GLY A 219 -10.38 -20.13 2.97
N LEU A 220 -10.06 -18.99 2.35
CA LEU A 220 -10.56 -17.68 2.74
C LEU A 220 -11.37 -17.03 1.61
N LEU A 221 -12.55 -16.52 1.97
CA LEU A 221 -13.40 -15.71 1.10
C LEU A 221 -13.46 -14.28 1.60
N VAL A 222 -13.31 -13.31 0.70
CA VAL A 222 -13.55 -11.90 0.99
C VAL A 222 -14.82 -11.46 0.32
N SER A 223 -15.69 -10.83 1.11
CA SER A 223 -16.92 -10.21 0.62
C SER A 223 -16.88 -8.71 0.90
N ALA A 224 -17.32 -7.93 -0.08
CA ALA A 224 -17.55 -6.51 0.06
C ALA A 224 -19.05 -6.24 -0.08
N GLY A 225 -19.62 -5.61 0.93
CA GLY A 225 -21.02 -5.23 0.91
C GLY A 225 -21.28 -4.05 1.83
N GLY A 226 -22.03 -3.08 1.33
CA GLY A 226 -22.11 -1.77 1.95
C GLY A 226 -20.72 -1.21 2.25
N ARG A 227 -20.52 -0.70 3.47
CA ARG A 227 -19.23 -0.13 3.93
C ARG A 227 -18.24 -1.17 4.47
N TYR A 228 -18.67 -2.43 4.54
CA TYR A 228 -17.95 -3.48 5.24
C TYR A 228 -17.25 -4.39 4.24
N VAL A 229 -15.99 -4.71 4.54
CA VAL A 229 -15.28 -5.82 3.92
C VAL A 229 -15.14 -6.90 4.98
N LYS A 230 -15.79 -8.04 4.77
CA LYS A 230 -15.70 -9.19 5.67
C LYS A 230 -14.85 -10.28 5.05
N VAL A 231 -14.00 -10.89 5.87
CA VAL A 231 -13.23 -12.08 5.52
C VAL A 231 -13.82 -13.26 6.24
N TRP A 232 -14.05 -14.33 5.52
CA TRP A 232 -14.72 -15.54 5.95
C TRP A 232 -13.79 -16.74 5.82
N ASP A 233 -13.90 -17.66 6.78
CA ASP A 233 -13.22 -18.95 6.75
C ASP A 233 -14.18 -20.00 6.18
N LEU A 234 -13.89 -20.49 4.98
CA LEU A 234 -14.72 -21.51 4.32
C LEU A 234 -14.53 -22.88 4.97
N LEU A 235 -13.35 -23.18 5.53
CA LEU A 235 -13.08 -24.48 6.16
C LEU A 235 -13.80 -24.62 7.51
N LYS A 236 -14.05 -23.49 8.20
CA LYS A 236 -14.82 -23.46 9.47
C LYS A 236 -16.33 -23.31 9.27
N GLY A 237 -16.85 -23.65 8.10
CA GLY A 237 -18.29 -23.58 7.82
C GLY A 237 -18.79 -22.15 7.62
N GLY A 238 -17.95 -21.24 7.10
CA GLY A 238 -18.37 -19.89 6.72
C GLY A 238 -18.45 -18.89 7.88
N GLN A 239 -17.63 -19.06 8.92
CA GLN A 239 -17.56 -18.10 10.02
C GLN A 239 -16.80 -16.82 9.60
N PRO A 240 -17.25 -15.62 10.02
CA PRO A 240 -16.53 -14.39 9.73
C PRO A 240 -15.30 -14.29 10.64
N LEU A 241 -14.11 -14.22 10.06
CA LEU A 241 -12.86 -14.01 10.78
C LEU A 241 -12.69 -12.54 11.18
N VAL A 242 -12.91 -11.63 10.23
CA VAL A 242 -12.65 -10.19 10.41
C VAL A 242 -13.72 -9.38 9.67
N SER A 243 -14.17 -8.30 10.30
CA SER A 243 -15.04 -7.29 9.70
C SER A 243 -14.33 -5.94 9.68
N LEU A 244 -14.06 -5.42 8.48
CA LEU A 244 -13.35 -4.16 8.25
C LEU A 244 -14.33 -3.06 7.86
N LYS A 245 -14.31 -1.96 8.63
CA LYS A 245 -15.13 -0.77 8.38
C LYS A 245 -14.24 0.46 8.21
N ASN A 246 -13.51 0.49 7.12
CA ASN A 246 -12.60 1.60 6.82
C ASN A 246 -13.16 2.56 5.77
N HIS A 247 -14.11 2.13 4.94
CA HIS A 247 -14.70 2.98 3.91
C HIS A 247 -15.90 3.76 4.43
N HIS A 248 -16.10 4.96 3.88
CA HIS A 248 -17.25 5.79 4.23
C HIS A 248 -18.49 5.45 3.42
N LYS A 249 -18.31 5.06 2.15
CA LYS A 249 -19.38 4.65 1.23
C LYS A 249 -19.29 3.16 0.91
N THR A 250 -20.14 2.69 0.00
CA THR A 250 -20.15 1.29 -0.39
C THR A 250 -18.86 0.89 -1.10
N VAL A 251 -18.36 -0.29 -0.77
CA VAL A 251 -17.21 -0.93 -1.41
C VAL A 251 -17.71 -1.65 -2.64
N THR A 252 -17.24 -1.24 -3.82
CA THR A 252 -17.74 -1.71 -5.11
C THR A 252 -16.97 -2.92 -5.60
N CYS A 253 -15.64 -2.91 -5.45
CA CYS A 253 -14.78 -3.96 -5.98
C CYS A 253 -13.66 -4.34 -5.00
N LEU A 254 -13.25 -5.60 -5.12
CA LEU A 254 -12.12 -6.18 -4.42
C LEU A 254 -11.13 -6.73 -5.44
N ALA A 255 -9.85 -6.56 -5.17
CA ALA A 255 -8.77 -7.19 -5.93
C ALA A 255 -7.70 -7.71 -4.98
N LEU A 256 -6.94 -8.70 -5.42
CA LEU A 256 -5.91 -9.31 -4.62
C LEU A 256 -4.58 -9.28 -5.36
N ASN A 257 -3.51 -9.07 -4.61
CA ASN A 257 -2.15 -8.99 -5.13
C ASN A 257 -1.64 -10.34 -5.63
N SER A 258 -0.77 -10.39 -6.65
CA SER A 258 -0.21 -11.65 -7.17
C SER A 258 0.28 -12.62 -6.08
N SER A 259 0.94 -12.07 -5.06
CA SER A 259 1.51 -12.81 -3.95
C SER A 259 0.51 -13.32 -2.89
N GLY A 260 -0.79 -12.99 -2.96
CA GLY A 260 -1.74 -13.36 -1.88
C GLY A 260 -1.67 -12.46 -0.64
N GLN A 261 -0.63 -11.63 -0.51
CA GLN A 261 -0.30 -10.98 0.75
C GLN A 261 -1.02 -9.66 1.01
N ARG A 262 -1.62 -9.07 -0.03
CA ARG A 262 -2.28 -7.76 0.06
C ARG A 262 -3.66 -7.83 -0.59
N LEU A 263 -4.63 -7.22 0.07
CA LEU A 263 -6.01 -7.09 -0.38
C LEU A 263 -6.27 -5.63 -0.73
N LEU A 264 -6.86 -5.38 -1.89
CA LEU A 264 -7.26 -4.06 -2.36
C LEU A 264 -8.78 -3.95 -2.28
N SER A 265 -9.29 -2.90 -1.66
CA SER A 265 -10.71 -2.56 -1.68
C SER A 265 -10.93 -1.20 -2.31
N ALA A 266 -11.82 -1.15 -3.30
CA ALA A 266 -12.23 0.07 -3.98
C ALA A 266 -13.65 0.45 -3.57
N SER A 267 -13.91 1.75 -3.37
CA SER A 267 -15.21 2.23 -2.93
C SER A 267 -15.68 3.46 -3.72
N LEU A 268 -16.99 3.71 -3.64
CA LEU A 268 -17.61 4.95 -4.11
C LEU A 268 -17.10 6.21 -3.37
N ASP A 269 -16.35 6.05 -2.28
CA ASP A 269 -15.66 7.14 -1.58
C ASP A 269 -14.41 7.67 -2.32
N ARG A 270 -14.14 7.14 -3.52
CA ARG A 270 -13.00 7.48 -4.40
C ARG A 270 -11.66 6.91 -3.94
N HIS A 271 -11.66 6.14 -2.85
CA HIS A 271 -10.44 5.59 -2.29
C HIS A 271 -10.26 4.11 -2.65
N VAL A 272 -9.02 3.74 -2.93
CA VAL A 272 -8.58 2.34 -2.93
C VAL A 272 -7.67 2.12 -1.74
N LYS A 273 -8.12 1.29 -0.79
CA LYS A 273 -7.34 0.96 0.40
C LYS A 273 -6.65 -0.38 0.21
N VAL A 274 -5.37 -0.42 0.57
CA VAL A 274 -4.55 -1.63 0.56
C VAL A 274 -4.45 -2.16 1.99
N TYR A 275 -4.85 -3.41 2.21
CA TYR A 275 -4.72 -4.11 3.48
C TYR A 275 -3.62 -5.17 3.42
N ASN A 276 -3.00 -5.42 4.56
CA ASN A 276 -2.20 -6.61 4.75
C ASN A 276 -3.09 -7.82 5.11
N THR A 277 -2.92 -8.96 4.45
CA THR A 277 -3.72 -10.16 4.69
C THR A 277 -3.55 -10.74 6.10
N THR A 278 -2.38 -10.56 6.74
CA THR A 278 -2.14 -11.14 8.07
C THR A 278 -2.81 -10.35 9.19
N ASN A 279 -2.66 -9.03 9.17
CA ASN A 279 -3.10 -8.15 10.25
C ASN A 279 -4.37 -7.35 9.90
N TYR A 280 -4.80 -7.37 8.63
CA TYR A 280 -5.90 -6.58 8.06
C TYR A 280 -5.86 -5.07 8.36
N LYS A 281 -4.68 -4.53 8.66
CA LYS A 281 -4.44 -3.10 8.81
C LYS A 281 -4.27 -2.44 7.45
N VAL A 282 -4.75 -1.19 7.34
CA VAL A 282 -4.53 -0.35 6.16
C VAL A 282 -3.05 -0.03 6.07
N VAL A 283 -2.46 -0.34 4.92
CA VAL A 283 -1.05 -0.09 4.61
C VAL A 283 -0.90 1.18 3.78
N HIS A 284 -1.73 1.33 2.74
CA HIS A 284 -1.67 2.45 1.83
C HIS A 284 -3.07 2.84 1.35
N ASN A 285 -3.25 4.09 0.95
CA ASN A 285 -4.47 4.61 0.37
C ASN A 285 -4.17 5.29 -0.98
N PHE A 286 -4.94 4.95 -2.01
CA PHE A 286 -4.94 5.68 -3.28
C PHE A 286 -6.17 6.56 -3.37
N ASP A 287 -5.95 7.84 -3.67
CA ASP A 287 -7.01 8.79 -3.92
C ASP A 287 -7.23 9.00 -5.43
N TYR A 288 -8.50 9.11 -5.82
CA TYR A 288 -8.94 9.31 -7.20
C TYR A 288 -9.95 10.46 -7.28
N ALA A 289 -10.10 11.05 -8.46
CA ALA A 289 -10.96 12.23 -8.65
C ALA A 289 -12.46 11.90 -8.59
N ALA A 290 -12.86 10.66 -8.92
CA ALA A 290 -14.24 10.24 -9.02
C ALA A 290 -14.49 8.89 -8.32
N ALA A 291 -15.76 8.54 -8.14
CA ALA A 291 -16.17 7.29 -7.50
C ALA A 291 -15.76 6.09 -8.36
N ILE A 292 -15.34 5.01 -7.70
CA ILE A 292 -14.77 3.84 -8.38
C ILE A 292 -15.85 2.77 -8.51
N LEU A 293 -16.04 2.26 -9.72
CA LEU A 293 -16.96 1.16 -10.02
C LEU A 293 -16.23 -0.17 -10.12
N SER A 294 -15.08 -0.18 -10.79
CA SER A 294 -14.32 -1.39 -11.07
C SER A 294 -12.84 -1.20 -10.79
N LEU A 295 -12.20 -2.27 -10.32
CA LEU A 295 -10.78 -2.33 -10.01
C LEU A 295 -10.23 -3.63 -10.58
N GLY A 296 -9.14 -3.54 -11.33
CA GLY A 296 -8.36 -4.69 -11.76
C GLY A 296 -6.89 -4.50 -11.40
N LEU A 297 -6.24 -5.59 -11.01
CA LEU A 297 -4.80 -5.66 -10.81
C LEU A 297 -4.21 -6.69 -11.77
N ALA A 298 -3.10 -6.34 -12.43
CA ALA A 298 -2.37 -7.28 -13.25
C ALA A 298 -1.81 -8.44 -12.41
N PRO A 299 -1.73 -9.67 -12.95
CA PRO A 299 -1.12 -10.82 -12.26
C PRO A 299 0.35 -10.62 -11.84
N ASP A 300 1.07 -9.65 -12.41
CA ASP A 300 2.46 -9.33 -12.06
C ASP A 300 2.60 -8.11 -11.13
N ASP A 301 1.48 -7.56 -10.63
CA ASP A 301 1.40 -6.30 -9.89
C ASP A 301 2.02 -5.09 -10.63
N GLU A 302 2.23 -5.19 -11.94
CA GLU A 302 2.85 -4.13 -12.73
C GLU A 302 1.88 -2.97 -12.98
N SER A 303 0.58 -3.26 -13.13
CA SER A 303 -0.43 -2.25 -13.40
C SER A 303 -1.66 -2.40 -12.54
N ILE A 304 -2.14 -1.26 -12.04
CA ILE A 304 -3.45 -1.11 -11.39
C ILE A 304 -4.34 -0.35 -12.36
N VAL A 305 -5.50 -0.91 -12.68
CA VAL A 305 -6.49 -0.29 -13.55
C VAL A 305 -7.75 -0.04 -12.75
N VAL A 306 -8.21 1.21 -12.76
CA VAL A 306 -9.38 1.65 -11.99
C VAL A 306 -10.37 2.31 -12.93
N GLY A 307 -11.59 1.76 -12.98
CA GLY A 307 -12.72 2.28 -13.72
C GLY A 307 -13.57 3.19 -12.85
N MET A 308 -13.72 4.45 -13.26
CA MET A 308 -14.52 5.44 -12.52
C MET A 308 -15.93 5.61 -13.11
N THR A 309 -16.83 6.20 -12.32
CA THR A 309 -18.20 6.57 -12.77
C THR A 309 -18.21 7.55 -13.93
N ASN A 310 -17.21 8.43 -14.00
CA ASN A 310 -17.17 9.53 -14.98
C ASN A 310 -16.64 9.09 -16.35
N SER A 311 -16.79 7.81 -16.73
CA SER A 311 -16.25 7.22 -17.97
C SER A 311 -14.73 7.32 -18.12
N ILE A 312 -14.00 7.60 -17.04
CA ILE A 312 -12.54 7.66 -17.10
C ILE A 312 -11.99 6.36 -16.55
N LEU A 313 -11.10 5.76 -17.32
CA LEU A 313 -10.24 4.65 -16.93
C LEU A 313 -8.90 5.23 -16.49
N SER A 314 -8.45 4.91 -15.29
CA SER A 314 -7.12 5.30 -14.81
C SER A 314 -6.22 4.10 -14.67
N ILE A 315 -5.06 4.17 -15.33
CA ILE A 315 -4.06 3.10 -15.36
C ILE A 315 -2.81 3.62 -14.66
N LYS A 316 -2.38 2.92 -13.61
CA LYS A 316 -1.13 3.21 -12.90
C LYS A 316 -0.15 2.07 -13.14
N HIS A 317 0.95 2.38 -13.81
CA HIS A 317 2.07 1.45 -13.95
C HIS A 317 3.06 1.63 -12.82
N ARG A 318 3.57 0.53 -12.30
CA ARG A 318 4.68 0.57 -11.37
C ARG A 318 5.94 1.05 -12.09
N LYS A 319 6.75 1.87 -11.43
CA LYS A 319 8.13 2.06 -11.89
C LYS A 319 8.84 0.77 -11.56
N ASN A 320 9.13 -0.04 -12.58
CA ASN A 320 10.18 -1.04 -12.42
C ASN A 320 11.41 -0.28 -11.94
N LEU A 321 11.93 -0.71 -10.78
CA LEU A 321 13.32 -0.47 -10.43
C LEU A 321 14.12 -1.23 -11.48
N GLU A 322 14.15 -0.74 -12.72
CA GLU A 322 15.29 -1.01 -13.58
C GLU A 322 16.48 -0.67 -12.68
N GLU A 323 17.36 -1.66 -12.47
CA GLU A 323 18.73 -1.40 -12.06
C GLU A 323 19.14 -0.10 -12.71
N PRO A 324 19.68 0.87 -11.95
CA PRO A 324 19.86 2.22 -12.44
C PRO A 324 20.49 2.08 -13.81
N LYS A 325 19.72 2.34 -14.88
CA LYS A 325 20.25 2.38 -16.25
C LYS A 325 21.46 3.23 -16.07
N GLU A 326 22.64 2.62 -16.17
CA GLU A 326 23.89 3.30 -15.84
C GLU A 326 23.79 4.57 -16.67
N THR A 327 23.52 5.68 -15.99
CA THR A 327 23.60 6.98 -16.61
C THR A 327 25.08 7.10 -16.77
N SER A 328 25.54 6.56 -17.89
CA SER A 328 26.90 6.58 -18.38
C SER A 328 27.17 8.05 -18.65
N LYS A 329 27.35 8.81 -17.58
CA LYS A 329 28.24 9.95 -17.57
C LYS A 329 29.51 9.35 -18.12
N ALA A 330 29.76 9.60 -19.40
CA ALA A 330 30.87 9.05 -20.14
C ALA A 330 32.13 9.29 -19.31
N ARG A 331 32.54 8.28 -18.54
CA ARG A 331 33.89 8.21 -18.01
C ARG A 331 34.74 8.25 -19.26
N ARG A 332 35.56 9.29 -19.41
CA ARG A 332 36.59 9.37 -20.46
C ARG A 332 37.22 7.98 -20.57
N ARG A 333 36.86 7.24 -21.63
CA ARG A 333 37.32 5.87 -21.83
C ARG A 333 38.85 5.97 -21.98
N PRO A 334 39.65 5.23 -21.19
CA PRO A 334 41.08 5.16 -21.46
C PRO A 334 41.30 4.59 -22.86
N SER A 335 42.40 4.99 -23.50
CA SER A 335 42.70 4.64 -24.90
C SER A 335 42.66 3.12 -25.13
N TYR A 336 42.23 2.71 -26.32
CA TYR A 336 42.05 1.31 -26.75
C TYR A 336 43.23 0.37 -26.42
N ARG A 337 44.44 0.91 -26.31
CA ARG A 337 45.66 0.20 -25.87
C ARG A 337 45.53 -0.47 -24.49
N VAL A 338 44.78 0.10 -23.55
CA VAL A 338 44.64 -0.46 -22.20
C VAL A 338 43.69 -1.66 -22.18
N PHE A 339 42.77 -1.77 -23.15
CA PHE A 339 41.77 -2.84 -23.23
C PHE A 339 42.29 -4.18 -23.79
N MET A 340 43.39 -4.18 -24.54
CA MET A 340 43.95 -5.43 -25.08
C MET A 340 44.78 -6.22 -24.05
N LYS A 341 45.19 -5.62 -22.92
CA LYS A 341 45.84 -6.36 -21.84
C LYS A 341 44.78 -7.09 -21.00
N GLY A 342 44.62 -8.40 -21.25
CA GLY A 342 43.92 -9.31 -20.33
C GLY A 342 42.70 -10.05 -20.86
N LYS A 343 42.31 -9.88 -22.14
CA LYS A 343 41.15 -10.60 -22.71
C LYS A 343 41.30 -12.13 -22.77
N ASN A 344 42.53 -12.64 -22.73
CA ASN A 344 42.81 -14.08 -22.83
C ASN A 344 43.20 -14.72 -21.49
N PHE A 345 43.01 -14.02 -20.36
CA PHE A 345 43.34 -14.56 -19.05
C PHE A 345 42.12 -15.26 -18.44
N VAL A 346 42.14 -16.59 -18.43
CA VAL A 346 41.19 -17.44 -17.70
C VAL A 346 41.84 -17.78 -16.35
N PRO A 347 41.22 -17.42 -15.20
CA PRO A 347 41.81 -17.70 -13.88
C PRO A 347 41.91 -19.21 -13.64
N LYS A 348 43.06 -19.68 -13.15
CA LYS A 348 43.25 -21.08 -12.74
C LYS A 348 42.69 -21.28 -11.33
N GLN A 349 42.40 -22.53 -10.94
CA GLN A 349 41.75 -22.84 -9.65
C GLN A 349 42.54 -22.39 -8.41
N ASP A 350 43.86 -22.20 -8.52
CA ASP A 350 44.72 -21.70 -7.42
C ASP A 350 45.00 -20.19 -7.47
N ASP A 351 44.36 -19.43 -8.37
CA ASP A 351 44.54 -17.98 -8.46
C ASP A 351 43.70 -17.24 -7.41
N TYR A 352 44.36 -16.59 -6.44
CA TYR A 352 43.69 -15.74 -5.48
C TYR A 352 43.25 -14.41 -6.11
N PHE A 353 41.94 -14.16 -6.15
CA PHE A 353 41.40 -12.86 -6.55
C PHE A 353 41.71 -11.80 -5.49
N VAL A 354 42.79 -11.04 -5.70
CA VAL A 354 43.06 -9.84 -4.88
C VAL A 354 42.05 -8.77 -5.27
N SER A 355 40.93 -8.69 -4.52
CA SER A 355 40.03 -7.57 -4.63
C SER A 355 40.83 -6.30 -4.32
N LYS A 356 41.03 -5.44 -5.32
CA LYS A 356 41.61 -4.11 -5.07
C LYS A 356 40.73 -3.46 -4.01
N PRO A 357 41.27 -2.98 -2.88
CA PRO A 357 40.43 -2.33 -1.89
C PRO A 357 39.72 -1.18 -2.59
N ALA A 358 38.37 -1.22 -2.57
CA ALA A 358 37.56 -0.20 -3.19
C ALA A 358 38.04 1.15 -2.62
N ARG A 359 38.63 2.01 -3.47
CA ARG A 359 39.11 3.32 -3.02
C ARG A 359 37.89 4.08 -2.51
N GLN A 360 37.76 4.18 -1.20
CA GLN A 360 36.64 4.86 -0.58
C GLN A 360 36.72 6.33 -0.98
N HIS A 361 35.79 6.78 -1.82
CA HIS A 361 35.79 8.16 -2.30
C HIS A 361 35.32 9.07 -1.17
N LEU A 362 36.28 9.68 -0.47
CA LEU A 362 36.01 10.64 0.59
C LEU A 362 35.22 11.84 0.05
N ALA A 363 34.25 12.31 0.83
CA ALA A 363 33.52 13.53 0.53
C ALA A 363 34.46 14.75 0.57
N LYS A 364 34.02 15.88 0.01
CA LYS A 364 34.85 17.10 -0.03
C LYS A 364 35.24 17.58 1.38
N TYR A 365 34.31 17.55 2.34
CA TYR A 365 34.56 17.92 3.73
C TYR A 365 35.52 16.93 4.42
N ASP A 366 35.38 15.62 4.18
CA ASP A 366 36.30 14.60 4.71
C ASP A 366 37.73 14.79 4.22
N LYS A 367 37.90 15.19 2.95
CA LYS A 367 39.22 15.54 2.40
C LYS A 367 39.85 16.72 3.14
N GLN A 368 39.06 17.70 3.57
CA GLN A 368 39.55 18.86 4.35
C GLN A 368 39.83 18.48 5.81
N LEU A 369 38.97 17.67 6.44
CA LEU A 369 39.20 17.14 7.78
C LEU A 369 40.45 16.25 7.84
N LYS A 370 40.74 15.49 6.78
CA LYS A 370 41.99 14.73 6.65
C LYS A 370 43.23 15.63 6.54
N ARG A 371 43.07 16.84 6.00
CA ARG A 371 44.14 17.86 5.88
C ARG A 371 44.22 18.80 7.09
N PHE A 372 43.44 18.55 8.15
CA PHE A 372 43.31 19.41 9.33
C PHE A 372 42.83 20.85 9.04
N ASN A 373 42.24 21.09 7.87
CA ASN A 373 41.64 22.39 7.52
C ASN A 373 40.20 22.44 8.04
N VAL A 374 40.03 22.81 9.31
CA VAL A 374 38.73 22.78 10.00
C VAL A 374 37.73 23.85 9.52
N SER A 375 38.19 25.07 9.25
CA SER A 375 37.34 26.17 8.75
C SER A 375 36.74 25.83 7.39
N LYS A 376 37.60 25.45 6.44
CA LYS A 376 37.21 25.01 5.09
C LYS A 376 36.33 23.77 5.10
N ALA A 377 36.55 22.84 6.04
CA ALA A 377 35.69 21.66 6.19
C ALA A 377 34.25 22.07 6.54
N LEU A 378 34.09 22.98 7.51
CA LEU A 378 32.79 23.50 7.91
C LEU A 378 32.11 24.29 6.76
N ASP A 379 32.87 25.09 6.00
CA ASP A 379 32.32 25.84 4.86
C ASP A 379 31.82 24.92 3.74
N THR A 380 32.56 23.84 3.43
CA THR A 380 32.10 22.83 2.46
C THR A 380 30.85 22.08 2.94
N ALA A 381 30.66 21.95 4.25
CA ALA A 381 29.46 21.35 4.84
C ALA A 381 28.27 22.33 4.85
N LEU A 382 28.52 23.64 4.78
CA LEU A 382 27.51 24.71 4.74
C LEU A 382 27.12 25.14 3.32
N GLU A 383 27.63 24.48 2.27
CA GLU A 383 27.21 24.71 0.89
C GLU A 383 25.67 24.65 0.78
N ALA A 384 25.07 25.58 0.02
CA ALA A 384 23.62 25.79 0.00
C ALA A 384 22.80 24.53 -0.31
N TRP A 385 23.34 23.62 -1.13
CA TRP A 385 22.71 22.35 -1.45
C TRP A 385 22.67 21.38 -0.27
N LEU A 386 23.79 21.17 0.44
CA LEU A 386 23.85 20.31 1.62
C LEU A 386 22.96 20.89 2.72
N ARG A 387 23.08 22.20 2.94
CA ARG A 387 22.31 22.95 3.93
C ARG A 387 20.79 22.77 3.81
N ARG A 388 20.26 22.69 2.58
CA ARG A 388 18.81 22.58 2.31
C ARG A 388 18.31 21.14 2.15
N LYS A 389 19.07 20.26 1.49
CA LYS A 389 18.61 18.88 1.19
C LYS A 389 19.00 17.86 2.25
N LYS A 390 20.15 18.02 2.90
CA LYS A 390 20.72 17.05 3.85
C LYS A 390 21.40 17.76 5.02
N PRO A 391 20.65 18.45 5.90
CA PRO A 391 21.20 19.12 7.08
C PRO A 391 21.90 18.14 8.03
N GLU A 392 21.51 16.87 8.00
CA GLU A 392 22.11 15.74 8.73
C GLU A 392 23.63 15.65 8.55
N VAL A 393 24.12 15.92 7.34
CA VAL A 393 25.56 15.87 7.02
C VAL A 393 26.29 17.03 7.70
N THR A 394 25.72 18.23 7.67
CA THR A 394 26.32 19.42 8.28
C THR A 394 26.39 19.27 9.81
N VAL A 395 25.32 18.78 10.44
CA VAL A 395 25.31 18.51 11.89
C VAL A 395 26.31 17.40 12.26
N ALA A 396 26.47 16.38 11.43
CA ALA A 396 27.48 15.34 11.64
C ALA A 396 28.90 15.91 11.61
N VAL A 397 29.20 16.81 10.67
CA VAL A 397 30.51 17.48 10.60
C VAL A 397 30.75 18.35 11.84
N ILE A 398 29.74 19.13 12.28
CA ILE A 398 29.82 19.94 13.50
C ILE A 398 30.08 19.05 14.73
N LYS A 399 29.34 17.96 14.87
CA LYS A 399 29.53 16.98 15.96
C LYS A 399 30.92 16.37 15.94
N GLU A 400 31.46 16.05 14.77
CA GLU A 400 32.83 15.54 14.62
C GLU A 400 33.90 16.60 14.96
N LEU A 401 33.65 17.88 14.65
CA LEU A 401 34.53 18.98 15.06
C LEU A 401 34.50 19.21 16.58
N ASP A 402 33.33 19.07 17.19
CA ASP A 402 33.12 19.15 18.63
C ASP A 402 33.82 18.01 19.36
N ARG A 403 33.66 16.76 18.89
CA ARG A 403 34.39 15.59 19.41
C ARG A 403 35.92 15.74 19.33
N ARG A 404 36.43 16.50 18.37
CA ARG A 404 37.87 16.79 18.22
C ARG A 404 38.33 17.98 19.05
N GLY A 405 37.43 18.72 19.71
CA GLY A 405 37.74 19.97 20.41
C GLY A 405 38.17 21.12 19.50
N THR A 406 37.96 20.99 18.19
CA THR A 406 38.42 21.98 17.19
C THR A 406 37.31 22.90 16.69
N LEU A 407 36.09 22.77 17.24
CA LEU A 407 34.93 23.55 16.84
C LEU A 407 35.13 25.05 17.08
N LYS A 408 35.69 25.45 18.24
CA LYS A 408 36.00 26.86 18.53
C LYS A 408 36.94 27.45 17.47
N ASN A 409 37.98 26.71 17.07
CA ASN A 409 38.92 27.13 16.03
C ASN A 409 38.28 27.22 14.65
N ALA A 410 37.27 26.38 14.35
CA ALA A 410 36.55 26.43 13.08
C ALA A 410 35.59 27.63 12.99
N LEU A 411 35.11 28.12 14.13
CA LEU A 411 34.16 29.23 14.25
C LEU A 411 34.83 30.59 14.45
N ALA A 412 36.05 30.61 14.99
CA ALA A 412 36.82 31.84 15.19
C ALA A 412 37.26 32.49 13.85
N GLY A 413 37.32 33.82 13.82
CA GLY A 413 37.88 34.60 12.70
C GLY A 413 37.05 34.55 11.41
N ARG A 414 35.73 34.48 11.51
CA ARG A 414 34.82 34.44 10.35
C ARG A 414 34.28 35.83 10.00
N ASP A 415 34.10 36.03 8.69
CA ASP A 415 33.47 37.24 8.15
C ASP A 415 31.95 37.26 8.40
N GLU A 416 31.34 38.44 8.28
CA GLU A 416 29.89 38.66 8.43
C GLU A 416 29.04 37.75 7.53
N GLU A 417 29.45 37.55 6.27
CA GLU A 417 28.75 36.66 5.34
C GLU A 417 28.80 35.19 5.77
N GLN A 418 29.92 34.74 6.32
CA GLN A 418 30.08 33.36 6.76
C GLN A 418 29.30 33.12 8.05
N LEU A 419 29.30 34.10 8.95
CA LEU A 419 28.55 34.05 10.20
C LEU A 419 27.03 34.08 9.94
N SER A 420 26.56 34.92 9.01
CA SER A 420 25.14 34.93 8.63
C SER A 420 24.68 33.59 8.01
N ARG A 421 25.52 32.92 7.21
CA ARG A 421 25.21 31.57 6.68
C ARG A 421 25.10 30.53 7.79
N LEU A 422 25.99 30.59 8.79
CA LEU A 422 25.98 29.75 9.98
C LEU A 422 24.72 29.99 10.82
N LEU A 423 24.44 31.25 11.18
CA LEU A 423 23.26 31.62 11.96
C LEU A 423 21.97 31.24 11.23
N CYS A 424 21.89 31.45 9.91
CA CYS A 424 20.75 31.02 9.11
C CYS A 424 20.58 29.49 9.10
N PHE A 425 21.68 28.73 9.15
CA PHE A 425 21.62 27.28 9.31
C PHE A 425 21.13 26.86 10.70
N VAL A 426 21.64 27.48 11.77
CA VAL A 426 21.21 27.21 13.15
C VAL A 426 19.73 27.52 13.30
N ILE A 427 19.29 28.73 12.90
CA ILE A 427 17.89 29.17 12.93
C ILE A 427 16.98 28.20 12.19
N GLY A 428 17.39 27.73 11.01
CA GLY A 428 16.58 26.84 10.18
C GLY A 428 16.42 25.42 10.73
N ASN A 429 17.33 24.96 11.60
CA ASN A 429 17.37 23.57 12.06
C ASN A 429 17.27 23.40 13.59
N PHE A 430 17.13 24.49 14.36
CA PHE A 430 17.06 24.44 15.83
C PHE A 430 15.86 23.62 16.35
N PHE A 431 14.74 23.64 15.63
CA PHE A 431 13.49 22.94 15.96
C PHE A 431 13.50 21.44 15.66
N ASP A 432 14.50 20.94 14.93
CA ASP A 432 14.68 19.50 14.80
C ASP A 432 15.27 18.98 16.12
N THR A 433 14.46 18.30 16.95
CA THR A 433 14.88 17.70 18.24
C THR A 433 16.15 16.85 18.16
N ARG A 434 16.39 16.28 16.98
CA ARG A 434 17.57 15.48 16.61
C ARG A 434 18.88 16.28 16.61
N PHE A 435 18.81 17.56 16.26
CA PHE A 435 19.97 18.43 16.06
C PHE A 435 20.12 19.47 17.15
N THR A 436 19.05 19.78 17.90
CA THR A 436 19.03 20.81 18.95
C THR A 436 20.21 20.75 19.91
N PRO A 437 20.65 19.58 20.46
CA PRO A 437 21.77 19.56 21.40
C PRO A 437 23.09 20.03 20.79
N VAL A 438 23.37 19.61 19.55
CA VAL A 438 24.61 19.97 18.83
C VAL A 438 24.54 21.42 18.33
N LEU A 439 23.35 21.88 17.94
CA LEU A 439 23.17 23.25 17.47
C LEU A 439 23.16 24.26 18.62
N ALA A 440 22.62 23.89 19.78
CA ALA A 440 22.66 24.70 20.99
C ALA A 440 24.12 24.94 21.44
N THR A 441 24.94 23.89 21.51
CA THR A 441 26.36 24.05 21.84
C THR A 441 27.09 24.92 20.81
N THR A 442 26.78 24.79 19.50
CA THR A 442 27.35 25.71 18.51
C THR A 442 26.89 27.15 18.70
N ALA A 443 25.62 27.38 19.04
CA ALA A 443 25.09 28.72 19.25
C ALA A 443 25.74 29.38 20.47
N GLU A 444 25.92 28.64 21.56
CA GLU A 444 26.66 29.08 22.74
C GLU A 444 28.10 29.47 22.39
N ILE A 445 28.82 28.62 21.66
CA ILE A 445 30.19 28.91 21.23
C ILE A 445 30.26 30.14 20.30
N ILE A 446 29.27 30.31 19.41
CA ILE A 446 29.20 31.49 18.55
C ILE A 446 28.99 32.76 19.39
N LEU A 447 28.10 32.72 20.39
CA LEU A 447 27.85 33.85 21.27
C LEU A 447 29.08 34.18 22.13
N ASP A 448 29.79 33.17 22.63
CA ASP A 448 31.03 33.31 23.42
C ASP A 448 32.15 33.99 22.62
N ILE A 449 32.39 33.54 21.37
CA ILE A 449 33.45 34.10 20.51
C ILE A 449 33.15 35.53 20.07
N TYR A 450 31.89 35.82 19.69
CA TYR A 450 31.51 37.08 19.06
C TYR A 450 30.84 38.08 20.02
N GLN A 451 30.87 37.84 21.34
CA GLN A 451 30.23 38.71 22.33
C GLN A 451 30.61 40.19 22.19
N CYS A 452 31.89 40.48 21.94
CA CYS A 452 32.39 41.85 21.79
C CYS A 452 31.96 42.55 20.47
N VAL A 453 31.45 41.79 19.50
CA VAL A 453 31.13 42.25 18.13
C VAL A 453 29.60 42.43 17.95
N ILE A 454 28.80 41.99 18.92
CA ILE A 454 27.33 42.17 18.91
C ILE A 454 27.00 43.67 18.90
N GLY A 455 26.09 44.09 18.02
CA GLY A 455 25.73 45.51 17.84
C GLY A 455 26.47 46.26 16.73
N GLN A 456 27.51 45.66 16.11
CA GLN A 456 28.22 46.30 14.98
C GLN A 456 27.53 46.07 13.63
N SER A 457 26.87 44.93 13.44
CA SER A 457 26.15 44.58 12.20
C SER A 457 24.66 44.38 12.45
N ALA A 458 23.86 45.19 11.76
CA ALA A 458 22.41 45.08 11.75
C ALA A 458 21.89 43.77 11.14
N VAL A 459 22.69 43.05 10.34
CA VAL A 459 22.28 41.76 9.75
C VAL A 459 22.38 40.64 10.78
N ILE A 460 23.51 40.57 11.49
CA ILE A 460 23.76 39.58 12.54
C ILE A 460 22.78 39.80 13.70
N ASP A 461 22.57 41.04 14.13
CA ASP A 461 21.65 41.37 15.21
C ASP A 461 20.21 40.94 14.87
N ARG A 462 19.77 41.12 13.62
CA ARG A 462 18.46 40.62 13.16
C ARG A 462 18.36 39.10 13.26
N HIS A 463 19.41 38.37 12.92
CA HIS A 463 19.44 36.91 13.06
C HIS A 463 19.45 36.46 14.53
N LEU A 464 20.18 37.14 15.41
CA LEU A 464 20.20 36.84 16.84
C LEU A 464 18.85 37.13 17.51
N ILE A 465 18.23 38.27 17.22
CA ILE A 465 16.87 38.59 17.69
C ILE A 465 15.86 37.56 17.17
N HIS A 466 16.02 37.11 15.92
CA HIS A 466 15.15 36.07 15.38
C HIS A 466 15.36 34.74 16.09
N LEU A 467 16.61 34.33 16.33
CA LEU A 467 16.93 33.13 17.10
C LEU A 467 16.35 33.19 18.51
N GLN A 468 16.47 34.33 19.20
CA GLN A 468 15.88 34.54 20.52
C GLN A 468 14.36 34.33 20.50
N LYS A 469 13.64 35.01 19.59
CA LYS A 469 12.18 34.86 19.46
C LYS A 469 11.75 33.42 19.17
N LEU A 470 12.55 32.67 18.40
CA LEU A 470 12.29 31.27 18.11
C LEU A 470 12.52 30.38 19.34
N LEU A 471 13.57 30.66 20.11
CA LEU A 471 13.91 29.93 21.33
C LEU A 471 12.86 30.18 22.43
N GLU A 472 12.38 31.42 22.58
CA GLU A 472 11.27 31.75 23.49
C GLU A 472 9.99 30.96 23.16
N LYS A 473 9.66 30.84 21.86
CA LYS A 473 8.53 30.02 21.41
C LYS A 473 8.73 28.54 21.72
N GLU A 474 9.92 28.01 21.49
CA GLU A 474 10.24 26.60 21.79
C GLU A 474 10.13 26.30 23.28
N ILE A 475 10.62 27.20 24.14
CA ILE A 475 10.46 27.06 25.60
C ILE A 475 8.98 27.03 25.98
N TYR A 476 8.16 27.88 25.37
CA TYR A 476 6.71 27.87 25.60
C TYR A 476 6.08 26.54 25.16
N TYR A 477 6.39 26.05 23.95
CA TYR A 477 5.91 24.75 23.47
C TYR A 477 6.33 23.58 24.37
N GLN A 478 7.56 23.59 24.88
CA GLN A 478 8.03 22.54 25.79
C GLN A 478 7.29 22.55 27.13
N LYS A 479 6.92 23.73 27.65
CA LYS A 479 6.09 23.84 28.85
C LYS A 479 4.70 23.24 28.61
N ASP A 480 4.05 23.62 27.51
CA ASP A 480 2.73 23.08 27.14
C ASP A 480 2.77 21.55 26.96
N LEU A 481 3.83 21.01 26.34
CA LEU A 481 4.02 19.57 26.18
C LEU A 481 4.18 18.85 27.52
N MET A 482 4.90 19.45 28.47
CA MET A 482 5.05 18.91 29.83
C MET A 482 3.73 18.92 30.60
N GLU A 483 2.91 19.95 30.43
CA GLU A 483 1.56 20.01 31.00
C GLU A 483 0.66 18.90 30.43
N ILE A 484 0.65 18.72 29.10
CA ILE A 484 -0.11 17.65 28.44
C ILE A 484 0.38 16.27 28.89
N LEU A 485 1.70 16.07 29.02
CA LEU A 485 2.26 14.81 29.50
C LEU A 485 1.77 14.50 30.92
N GLY A 486 1.77 15.50 31.81
CA GLY A 486 1.21 15.35 33.16
C GLY A 486 -0.28 14.99 33.15
N MET A 487 -1.08 15.64 32.31
CA MET A 487 -2.49 15.28 32.13
C MET A 487 -2.67 13.85 31.63
N LEU A 488 -1.83 13.42 30.69
CA LEU A 488 -1.91 12.09 30.08
C LEU A 488 -1.48 11.00 31.07
N ASP A 489 -0.44 11.24 31.87
CA ASP A 489 -0.01 10.32 32.93
C ASP A 489 -1.09 10.13 33.99
N THR A 490 -1.80 11.20 34.38
CA THR A 490 -2.94 11.07 35.31
C THR A 490 -4.07 10.24 34.71
N MET A 491 -4.37 10.41 33.42
CA MET A 491 -5.37 9.59 32.70
C MET A 491 -4.95 8.12 32.60
N PHE A 492 -3.68 7.84 32.32
CA PHE A 492 -3.17 6.47 32.30
C PHE A 492 -3.18 5.82 33.67
N ALA A 493 -2.75 6.53 34.72
CA ALA A 493 -2.82 6.05 36.09
C ALA A 493 -4.27 5.69 36.49
N PHE A 494 -5.24 6.54 36.12
CA PHE A 494 -6.65 6.26 36.36
C PHE A 494 -7.17 5.05 35.56
N SER A 495 -6.75 4.91 34.29
CA SER A 495 -7.17 3.79 33.43
C SER A 495 -6.65 2.43 33.92
N LEU A 496 -5.46 2.39 34.52
CA LEU A 496 -4.86 1.17 35.06
C LEU A 496 -5.55 0.71 36.35
N LEU A 497 -6.07 1.63 37.16
CA LEU A 497 -6.81 1.33 38.39
C LEU A 497 -8.19 0.66 38.15
N ARG A 498 -8.66 0.61 36.89
CA ARG A 498 -9.95 -0.03 36.53
C ARG A 498 -9.88 -1.54 36.24
N LYS A 499 -8.73 -2.20 36.43
CA LYS A 499 -8.73 -3.67 36.55
C LYS A 499 -9.31 -4.01 37.92
N GLU A 500 -10.59 -4.37 37.91
CA GLU A 500 -11.42 -4.77 39.05
C GLU A 500 -10.63 -5.49 40.14
N VAL A 501 -10.51 -4.84 41.30
CA VAL A 501 -10.38 -5.56 42.56
C VAL A 501 -11.78 -6.09 42.85
N PRO A 502 -12.02 -7.40 42.97
CA PRO A 502 -13.29 -7.89 43.46
C PRO A 502 -13.40 -7.45 44.92
N CYS A 503 -14.23 -6.45 45.19
CA CYS A 503 -14.57 -6.09 46.56
C CYS A 503 -15.22 -7.31 47.23
N PRO A 504 -14.70 -7.81 48.37
CA PRO A 504 -15.40 -8.83 49.14
C PRO A 504 -16.72 -8.22 49.67
N GLY A 505 -17.81 -8.94 49.43
CA GLY A 505 -19.17 -8.47 49.67
C GLY A 505 -19.42 -8.01 51.11
N ILE A 506 -20.03 -6.84 51.24
CA ILE A 506 -20.84 -6.48 52.39
C ILE A 506 -22.27 -6.93 52.04
N SER A 507 -22.57 -8.19 52.32
CA SER A 507 -23.96 -8.67 52.37
C SER A 507 -24.56 -8.22 53.70
N GLY A 508 -25.28 -7.11 53.68
CA GLY A 508 -26.21 -6.75 54.73
C GLY A 508 -27.38 -7.74 54.73
N SER A 509 -27.50 -8.45 55.85
CA SER A 509 -28.62 -9.30 56.24
C SER A 509 -29.98 -8.60 56.10
N ASN A 510 -31.01 -9.32 55.61
CA ASN A 510 -32.28 -9.55 56.32
C ASN A 510 -33.34 -10.29 55.46
N GLY A 511 -33.93 -11.35 56.05
CA GLY A 511 -35.24 -11.94 55.69
C GLY A 511 -35.18 -13.27 54.91
N LEU A 512 -35.18 -14.44 55.57
CA LEU A 512 -36.35 -15.34 55.77
C LEU A 512 -36.90 -15.91 54.43
N VAL A 513 -37.01 -17.22 54.13
CA VAL A 513 -37.29 -18.41 54.94
C VAL A 513 -37.15 -19.71 54.07
N GLN A 514 -36.64 -20.78 54.71
CA GLN A 514 -36.87 -22.24 54.54
C GLN A 514 -36.65 -23.00 53.21
N GLY A 515 -35.99 -24.17 53.34
CA GLY A 515 -36.29 -25.37 52.54
C GLY A 515 -35.12 -26.32 52.28
N GLU A 516 -34.77 -27.14 53.28
CA GLU A 516 -34.31 -28.57 53.20
C GLU A 516 -33.30 -29.02 52.12
N ALA A 517 -32.03 -29.32 52.45
CA ALA A 517 -31.49 -30.56 53.04
C ALA A 517 -31.22 -31.72 52.04
N SER A 518 -29.94 -31.99 51.72
CA SER A 518 -29.32 -33.34 51.79
C SER A 518 -27.83 -33.33 51.34
N THR A 519 -26.94 -33.28 52.33
CA THR A 519 -25.72 -34.11 52.52
C THR A 519 -25.03 -34.79 51.32
N SER A 520 -23.75 -34.47 51.09
CA SER A 520 -22.62 -35.39 51.37
C SER A 520 -21.26 -34.85 50.84
N ARG A 521 -20.35 -34.61 51.77
CA ARG A 521 -18.87 -34.59 51.63
C ARG A 521 -18.37 -35.36 52.84
N PRO A 522 -17.24 -36.10 52.78
CA PRO A 522 -15.92 -35.48 52.92
C PRO A 522 -14.84 -36.26 52.10
N GLN A 523 -13.52 -35.98 52.06
CA GLN A 523 -12.62 -35.21 52.89
C GLN A 523 -11.30 -35.01 52.13
N LEU A 524 -10.64 -33.89 52.42
CA LEU A 524 -9.22 -33.67 52.18
C LEU A 524 -8.36 -34.62 53.04
N GLN A 525 -7.14 -34.93 52.60
CA GLN A 525 -6.00 -34.91 53.50
C GLN A 525 -4.74 -34.45 52.79
N ALA A 526 -4.09 -33.47 53.42
CA ALA A 526 -2.81 -32.91 53.07
C ALA A 526 -1.67 -33.80 53.60
N THR A 527 -0.59 -33.87 52.82
CA THR A 527 0.79 -33.64 53.26
C THR A 527 1.51 -32.88 52.17
#